data_AF-A0A6L9ZKR1-F1
#
_entry.id   AF-A0A6L9ZKR1-F1
#
_cell.length_a   1.000
_cell.length_b   1.000
_cell.length_c   1.000
_cell.angle_alpha   90.00
_cell.angle_beta   90.00
_cell.angle_gamma   90.00
#
_symmetry.space_group_name_H-M   'P 1'
#
loop_
_entity.id
_entity.type
_entity.pdbx_description
1 polymer ?
#
loop_
_entity_poly.entity_id
_entity_poly.type
_entity_poly.pdbx_seq_one_letter_code
_entity_poly.pdbx_strand_id
1 'polypeptide(L)'
;MNFRSQSEVKIAEELDKRGICFFPNSALRLTTKKGRENKEPDFFVLYNKKYAILEVDGISHTSERRVEKQERERDFEINGMRIFRFDSNQCYNNPSLVVDEFLELLNNI
;
A
#
# COMPACT_ATOMS: atom_id res chain seq x y z
N MET A 1 -0.03 -14.93 -8.71
CA MET A 1 -0.75 -14.23 -7.62
C MET A 1 -2.02 -13.61 -8.20
N ASN A 2 -3.11 -13.55 -7.45
CA ASN A 2 -4.33 -12.88 -7.89
C ASN A 2 -4.34 -11.46 -7.33
N PHE A 3 -4.16 -10.48 -8.21
CA PHE A 3 -4.34 -9.06 -7.91
C PHE A 3 -5.81 -8.67 -8.07
N ARG A 4 -6.27 -7.65 -7.34
CA ARG A 4 -7.67 -7.20 -7.35
C ARG A 4 -7.95 -6.21 -8.47
N SER A 5 -6.91 -5.64 -9.09
CA SER A 5 -7.03 -4.69 -10.20
C SER A 5 -5.87 -4.80 -11.19
N GLN A 6 -6.07 -4.31 -12.42
CA GLN A 6 -5.00 -4.17 -13.41
C GLN A 6 -3.95 -3.13 -12.97
N SER A 7 -4.37 -2.12 -12.21
CA SER A 7 -3.47 -1.12 -11.62
C SER A 7 -2.48 -1.76 -10.64
N GLU A 8 -2.94 -2.68 -9.78
CA GLU A 8 -2.03 -3.47 -8.94
C GLU A 8 -1.08 -4.34 -9.78
N VAL A 9 -1.56 -4.99 -10.84
CA VAL A 9 -0.68 -5.77 -11.74
C VAL A 9 0.45 -4.89 -12.28
N LYS A 10 0.14 -3.66 -12.72
CA LYS A 10 1.14 -2.72 -13.25
C LYS A 10 2.18 -2.30 -12.22
N ILE A 11 1.77 -2.09 -10.97
CA ILE A 11 2.70 -1.80 -9.86
C ILE A 11 3.58 -3.02 -9.55
N ALA A 12 2.99 -4.22 -9.50
CA ALA A 12 3.74 -5.45 -9.27
C ALA A 12 4.80 -5.69 -10.36
N GLU A 13 4.42 -5.54 -11.63
CA GLU A 13 5.35 -5.66 -12.78
C GLU A 13 6.53 -4.69 -12.65
N GLU A 14 6.30 -3.44 -12.24
CA GLU A 14 7.35 -2.44 -12.10
C GLU A 14 8.23 -2.67 -10.86
N LEU A 15 7.66 -3.12 -9.73
CA LEU A 15 8.42 -3.54 -8.55
C LEU A 15 9.32 -4.75 -8.87
N ASP A 16 8.77 -5.76 -9.57
CA ASP A 16 9.49 -6.96 -10.01
C ASP A 16 10.64 -6.60 -10.96
N LYS A 17 10.37 -5.76 -11.97
CA LYS A 17 11.38 -5.26 -12.92
C LYS A 17 12.56 -4.58 -12.23
N ARG A 18 12.31 -3.93 -11.09
CA ARG A 18 13.34 -3.25 -10.28
C ARG A 18 14.00 -4.16 -9.24
N GLY A 19 13.57 -5.43 -9.13
CA GLY A 19 14.08 -6.38 -8.14
C GLY A 19 13.73 -6.01 -6.70
N ILE A 20 12.64 -5.29 -6.49
CA ILE A 20 12.19 -4.87 -5.16
C ILE A 20 11.40 -6.01 -4.51
N CYS A 21 11.68 -6.28 -3.24
CA CYS A 21 10.94 -7.30 -2.50
C CYS A 21 9.59 -6.72 -2.02
N PHE A 22 8.50 -7.41 -2.33
CA PHE A 22 7.17 -7.03 -1.85
C PHE A 22 6.30 -8.26 -1.61
N PHE A 23 5.25 -8.06 -0.81
CA PHE A 23 4.22 -9.04 -0.53
C PHE A 23 2.88 -8.46 -0.96
N PRO A 24 2.31 -8.92 -2.08
CA PRO A 24 1.00 -8.46 -2.51
C PRO A 24 -0.11 -9.17 -1.74
N ASN A 25 -1.19 -8.45 -1.44
CA ASN A 25 -2.36 -8.97 -0.72
C ASN A 25 -2.00 -9.71 0.59
N SER A 26 -0.98 -9.23 1.30
CA SER A 26 -0.47 -9.91 2.51
C SER A 26 -1.41 -9.70 3.69
N ALA A 27 -1.85 -10.77 4.36
CA ALA A 27 -2.59 -10.65 5.61
C ALA A 27 -1.65 -10.27 6.77
N LEU A 28 -1.66 -8.98 7.16
CA LEU A 28 -0.89 -8.48 8.29
C LEU A 28 -1.72 -8.58 9.58
N ARG A 29 -1.17 -9.23 10.61
CA ARG A 29 -1.82 -9.35 11.92
C ARG A 29 -1.47 -8.12 12.77
N LEU A 30 -2.45 -7.23 12.97
CA LEU A 30 -2.28 -5.95 13.65
C LEU A 30 -2.93 -5.94 15.03
N THR A 31 -2.42 -5.08 15.91
CA THR A 31 -3.14 -4.67 17.13
C THR A 31 -4.00 -3.46 16.78
N THR A 32 -5.32 -3.61 16.88
CA THR A 32 -6.31 -2.55 16.67
C THR A 32 -7.05 -2.28 17.99
N LYS A 33 -7.94 -1.27 18.00
CA LYS A 33 -8.80 -1.00 19.16
C LYS A 33 -9.71 -2.19 19.54
N LYS A 34 -9.99 -3.09 18.58
CA LYS A 34 -10.88 -4.26 18.76
C LYS A 34 -10.10 -5.52 19.14
N GLY A 35 -8.78 -5.45 19.25
CA GLY A 35 -7.90 -6.59 19.55
C GLY A 35 -6.97 -6.92 18.39
N ARG A 36 -6.68 -8.21 18.19
CA ARG A 36 -5.82 -8.65 17.08
C ARG A 36 -6.68 -8.92 15.84
N GLU A 37 -6.42 -8.20 14.75
CA GLU A 37 -7.17 -8.32 13.49
C GLU A 37 -6.22 -8.49 12.31
N ASN A 38 -6.68 -9.14 11.24
CA ASN A 38 -5.94 -9.20 9.98
C ASN A 38 -6.36 -8.02 9.11
N LYS A 39 -5.38 -7.30 8.55
CA LYS A 39 -5.61 -6.32 7.48
C LYS A 39 -4.75 -6.65 6.28
N GLU A 40 -5.34 -6.58 5.11
CA GLU A 40 -4.68 -6.89 3.84
C GLU A 40 -4.45 -5.59 3.06
N PRO A 41 -3.26 -4.98 3.08
CA PRO A 41 -2.88 -3.97 2.11
C PRO A 41 -2.69 -4.58 0.73
N ASP A 42 -2.70 -3.73 -0.29
CA ASP A 42 -2.43 -4.16 -1.67
C ASP A 42 -0.97 -4.62 -1.80
N PHE A 43 -0.02 -3.84 -1.23
CA PHE A 43 1.40 -4.19 -1.19
C PHE A 43 2.02 -3.85 0.18
N PHE A 44 2.75 -4.81 0.75
CA PHE A 44 3.76 -4.54 1.78
C PHE A 44 5.14 -4.61 1.13
N VAL A 45 5.87 -3.49 1.09
CA VAL A 45 7.12 -3.37 0.32
C VAL A 45 8.31 -3.30 1.28
N LEU A 46 9.35 -4.08 0.98
CA LEU A 46 10.65 -4.05 1.66
C LEU A 46 11.69 -3.43 0.72
N TYR A 47 12.27 -2.31 1.13
CA TYR A 47 13.29 -1.62 0.34
C TYR A 47 14.31 -0.94 1.25
N ASN A 48 15.60 -1.16 0.97
CA ASN A 48 16.72 -0.54 1.70
C ASN A 48 16.60 -0.64 3.24
N LYS A 49 16.26 -1.84 3.76
CA LYS A 49 16.02 -2.12 5.19
C LYS A 49 14.85 -1.34 5.82
N LYS A 50 14.06 -0.65 5.01
CA LYS A 50 12.81 0.01 5.40
C LYS A 50 11.62 -0.75 4.84
N TYR A 51 10.45 -0.46 5.39
CA TYR A 51 9.21 -1.05 4.92
C TYR A 51 8.05 -0.06 5.01
N ALA A 52 7.13 -0.15 4.06
CA ALA A 52 5.88 0.60 4.06
C ALA A 52 4.83 -0.12 3.23
N ILE A 53 3.60 0.38 3.34
CA ILE A 53 2.45 -0.08 2.56
C ILE A 53 2.27 0.85 1.36
N LEU A 54 2.10 0.25 0.18
CA LEU A 54 1.61 0.93 -1.03
C LEU A 54 0.18 0.45 -1.26
N GLU A 55 -0.77 1.38 -1.29
CA GLU A 55 -2.18 1.11 -1.60
C GLU A 55 -2.60 1.82 -2.89
N VAL A 56 -3.35 1.07 -3.70
CA VAL A 56 -3.93 1.53 -4.96
C VAL A 56 -5.35 2.00 -4.67
N ASP A 57 -5.54 3.32 -4.61
CA ASP A 57 -6.81 3.93 -4.22
C ASP A 57 -7.67 4.22 -5.45
N GLY A 58 -8.89 3.67 -5.50
CA GLY A 58 -9.87 3.98 -6.53
C GLY A 58 -10.68 5.24 -6.20
N ILE A 59 -11.23 5.91 -7.22
CA ILE A 59 -12.10 7.07 -7.05
C ILE A 59 -13.37 6.64 -6.31
N SER A 60 -13.47 6.92 -5.02
CA SER A 60 -14.74 6.88 -4.31
C SER A 60 -14.70 7.67 -3.01
N HIS A 61 -15.11 8.93 -3.12
CA HIS A 61 -15.25 9.86 -2.01
C HIS A 61 -16.65 9.77 -1.40
N THR A 62 -16.83 8.89 -0.40
CA THR A 62 -17.94 9.00 0.55
C THR A 62 -17.39 9.35 1.93
N SER A 63 -18.19 10.02 2.76
CA SER A 63 -17.83 10.40 4.14
C SER A 63 -17.54 9.19 5.02
N GLU A 64 -18.31 8.11 4.88
CA GLU A 64 -18.11 6.84 5.60
C GLU A 64 -16.75 6.20 5.27
N ARG A 65 -16.37 6.14 3.99
CA ARG A 65 -15.07 5.62 3.55
C ARG A 65 -13.90 6.45 4.05
N ARG A 66 -14.09 7.74 4.31
CA ARG A 66 -13.05 8.60 4.88
C ARG A 66 -12.73 8.20 6.33
N VAL A 67 -13.75 7.90 7.13
CA VAL A 67 -13.55 7.44 8.52
C VAL A 67 -12.86 6.08 8.51
N GLU A 68 -13.32 5.14 7.68
CA GLU A 68 -12.68 3.83 7.54
C GLU A 68 -11.21 3.93 7.09
N LYS A 69 -10.90 4.83 6.16
CA LYS A 69 -9.51 5.09 5.72
C LYS A 69 -8.65 5.63 6.87
N GLN A 70 -9.15 6.59 7.66
CA GLN A 70 -8.43 7.12 8.81
C GLN A 70 -8.22 6.07 9.91
N GLU A 71 -9.23 5.25 10.19
CA GLU A 71 -9.08 4.14 11.15
C GLU A 71 -8.07 3.10 10.66
N ARG A 72 -8.10 2.80 9.35
CA ARG A 72 -7.12 1.90 8.74
C ARG A 72 -5.71 2.45 8.83
N GLU A 73 -5.49 3.71 8.45
CA GLU A 73 -4.19 4.39 8.63
C GLU A 73 -3.70 4.28 10.07
N ARG A 74 -4.54 4.64 11.03
CA ARG A 74 -4.20 4.62 12.44
C ARG A 74 -3.81 3.22 12.93
N ASP A 75 -4.52 2.19 12.48
CA ASP A 75 -4.20 0.81 12.86
C ASP A 75 -2.83 0.37 12.33
N PHE A 76 -2.44 0.77 11.12
CA PHE A 76 -1.09 0.49 10.61
C PHE A 76 -0.02 1.34 11.31
N GLU A 77 -0.28 2.62 11.54
CA GLU A 77 0.67 3.54 12.18
C GLU A 77 1.00 3.13 13.62
N ILE A 78 0.01 2.71 14.41
CA ILE A 78 0.24 2.22 15.79
C ILE A 78 1.10 0.94 15.78
N ASN A 79 1.06 0.16 14.70
CA ASN A 79 1.92 -1.02 14.51
C ASN A 79 3.23 -0.67 13.78
N GLY A 80 3.60 0.61 13.68
CA GLY A 80 4.89 1.06 13.14
C GLY A 80 5.01 0.98 11.63
N MET A 81 3.90 1.00 10.89
CA MET A 81 3.87 0.98 9.43
C MET A 81 3.28 2.28 8.87
N ARG A 82 3.94 2.85 7.86
CA ARG A 82 3.40 3.95 7.06
C ARG A 82 2.61 3.40 5.86
N ILE A 83 1.58 4.13 5.46
CA ILE A 83 0.79 3.85 4.25
C ILE A 83 0.97 5.02 3.29
N PHE A 84 1.27 4.70 2.03
CA PHE A 84 1.26 5.65 0.93
C PHE A 84 0.18 5.22 -0.07
N ARG A 85 -0.76 6.11 -0.37
CA ARG A 85 -1.87 5.84 -1.27
C ARG A 85 -1.69 6.56 -2.58
N PHE A 86 -1.90 5.85 -3.68
CA PHE A 86 -1.77 6.36 -5.02
C PHE A 86 -3.06 6.13 -5.80
N ASP A 87 -3.47 7.11 -6.59
CA ASP A 87 -4.64 6.99 -7.44
C ASP A 87 -4.49 5.83 -8.42
N SER A 88 -5.56 5.05 -8.58
CA SER A 88 -5.58 3.86 -9.43
C SER A 88 -5.27 4.18 -10.89
N ASN A 89 -5.67 5.35 -11.42
CA ASN A 89 -5.33 5.74 -12.79
C ASN A 89 -3.85 6.07 -12.90
N GLN A 90 -3.23 6.66 -11.88
CA GLN A 90 -1.78 6.88 -11.87
C GLN A 90 -1.02 5.57 -11.80
N CYS A 91 -1.46 4.64 -10.95
CA CYS A 91 -0.88 3.29 -10.86
C CYS A 91 -0.95 2.54 -12.20
N TYR A 92 -2.05 2.69 -12.94
CA TYR A 92 -2.23 2.06 -14.24
C TYR A 92 -1.41 2.71 -15.36
N ASN A 93 -1.50 4.04 -15.49
CA ASN A 93 -0.92 4.77 -16.62
C ASN A 93 0.58 5.08 -16.42
N ASN A 94 1.01 5.30 -15.18
CA ASN A 94 2.34 5.78 -14.83
C ASN A 94 2.98 4.96 -13.68
N PRO A 95 3.02 3.61 -13.74
CA PRO A 95 3.50 2.78 -12.63
C PRO A 95 4.95 3.09 -12.23
N SER A 96 5.81 3.43 -13.19
CA SER A 96 7.20 3.84 -12.90
C SER A 96 7.25 5.07 -11.99
N LEU A 97 6.47 6.11 -12.30
CA LEU A 97 6.45 7.35 -11.52
C LEU A 97 5.91 7.10 -10.11
N VAL A 98 4.86 6.29 -9.98
CA VAL A 98 4.30 5.90 -8.69
C VAL A 98 5.32 5.17 -7.84
N VAL A 99 6.05 4.22 -8.43
CA VAL A 99 7.10 3.48 -7.70
C VAL A 99 8.28 4.39 -7.34
N ASP A 100 8.68 5.34 -8.21
CA ASP A 100 9.71 6.34 -7.90
C ASP A 100 9.31 7.18 -6.68
N GLU A 101 8.12 7.77 -6.71
CA GLU A 101 7.58 8.60 -5.62
C GLU A 101 7.45 7.80 -4.32
N PHE A 102 6.91 6.57 -4.38
CA PHE A 102 6.81 5.70 -3.22
C PHE A 102 8.17 5.43 -2.57
N LEU A 103 9.20 5.12 -3.36
CA LEU A 103 10.54 4.82 -2.84
C LEU A 103 11.23 6.07 -2.28
N GLU A 104 11.00 7.23 -2.87
CA GLU A 104 11.46 8.51 -2.31
C GLU A 104 10.83 8.77 -0.94
N LEU A 105 9.52 8.64 -0.82
CA LEU A 105 8.80 8.76 0.44
C LEU A 105 9.29 7.76 1.49
N LEU A 106 9.51 6.50 1.08
CA LEU A 106 10.05 5.44 1.94
C LEU A 106 11.49 5.75 2.41
N ASN A 107 12.31 6.40 1.60
CA ASN A 107 13.65 6.79 2.03
C ASN A 107 13.64 7.96 3.02
N ASN A 108 12.57 8.75 3.06
CA ASN A 108 12.43 9.92 3.93
C ASN A 108 11.73 9.63 5.27
N ILE A 109 11.34 8.37 5.53
CA ILE A 109 10.84 7.94 6.85
C ILE A 109 11.94 7.48 7.80
#